data_AF-A0AAU3QTA4-F1
#
_entry.id   AF-A0AAU3QTA4-F1
#
_cell.length_a   1.000
_cell.length_b   1.000
_cell.length_c   1.000
_cell.angle_alpha   90.00
_cell.angle_beta   90.00
_cell.angle_gamma   90.00
#
_symmetry.space_group_name_H-M   'P 1'
#
loop_
_entity.id
_entity.type
_entity.pdbx_description
1 polymer ?
#
loop_
_entity_poly.entity_id
_entity_poly.type
_entity_poly.pdbx_seq_one_letter_code
_entity_poly.pdbx_strand_id
1 'polypeptide(L)' 'MGGEACPCAPVERWSGPGRRMLNTYGPTEATVTATWQELLPGRPVTVGRPLPTCSVVLLDEQRRPRAAR' A
#
# COMPACT_ATOMS: atom_id res chain seq x y z
N MET A 1 8.03 3.56 -3.30
CA MET A 1 8.61 2.44 -2.52
C MET A 1 7.68 1.25 -2.72
N GLY A 2 8.21 0.06 -2.96
CA GLY A 2 7.39 -1.14 -3.16
C GLY A 2 8.25 -2.41 -3.24
N GLY A 3 7.61 -3.57 -3.13
CA GLY A 3 8.27 -4.88 -3.13
C GLY A 3 8.59 -5.43 -1.74
N GLU A 4 8.86 -4.55 -0.76
CA GLU A 4 9.09 -4.91 0.65
C GLU A 4 8.31 -3.99 1.59
N ALA A 5 8.12 -4.42 2.83
CA ALA A 5 7.49 -3.59 3.85
C ALA A 5 8.32 -2.31 4.10
N CYS A 6 7.69 -1.15 4.00
CA CYS A 6 8.36 0.14 4.15
C CYS A 6 8.46 0.55 5.64
N PRO A 7 9.66 0.73 6.21
CA PRO A 7 9.84 1.28 7.56
C PRO A 7 9.45 2.77 7.63
N CYS A 8 9.31 3.31 8.84
CA CYS A 8 8.99 4.73 9.05
C CYS A 8 10.14 5.70 8.71
N ALA A 9 11.40 5.31 8.98
CA ALA A 9 12.55 6.21 8.85
C ALA A 9 12.75 6.80 7.43
N PRO A 10 12.59 6.05 6.32
CA PRO A 10 12.61 6.64 4.98
C PRO A 10 11.51 7.67 4.76
N VAL A 11 10.31 7.47 5.33
CA VAL A 11 9.19 8.41 5.17
C VAL A 11 9.54 9.75 5.80
N GLU A 12 10.07 9.73 7.02
CA GLU A 12 10.50 10.95 7.71
C GLU A 12 11.62 11.67 6.97
N ARG A 13 12.61 10.93 6.47
CA ARG A 13 13.77 11.49 5.78
C ARG A 13 13.44 12.15 4.45
N TRP A 14 12.53 11.54 3.68
CA TRP A 14 12.31 11.92 2.28
C TRP A 14 11.04 12.74 2.05
N SER A 15 10.16 12.82 3.05
CA SER A 15 9.02 13.74 3.05
C SER A 15 9.49 15.19 3.08
N GLY A 16 8.81 16.06 2.34
CA GLY A 16 9.08 17.50 2.34
C GLY A 16 8.41 18.23 1.18
N PRO A 17 8.53 19.57 1.13
CA PRO A 17 7.90 20.37 0.09
C PRO A 17 8.22 19.88 -1.32
N GLY A 18 7.20 19.79 -2.18
CA GLY A 18 7.34 19.36 -3.58
C GLY A 18 7.60 17.87 -3.80
N ARG A 19 7.62 17.04 -2.75
CA ARG A 19 7.85 15.59 -2.84
C ARG A 19 6.68 14.82 -2.28
N ARG A 20 6.28 13.77 -2.99
CA ARG A 20 5.27 12.80 -2.55
C ARG A 20 5.90 11.43 -2.52
N MET A 21 5.77 10.77 -1.38
CA MET A 21 6.20 9.39 -1.22
C MET A 21 4.99 8.48 -1.35
N LEU A 22 5.09 7.49 -2.22
CA LEU A 22 4.04 6.48 -2.39
C LEU A 22 4.58 5.12 -1.96
N ASN A 23 3.80 4.41 -1.14
CA ASN A 23 3.93 2.98 -0.95
C ASN A 23 3.07 2.28 -2.00
N THR A 24 3.63 1.35 -2.74
CA THR A 24 2.93 0.57 -3.76
C THR A 24 3.12 -0.92 -3.49
N TYR A 25 2.06 -1.69 -3.66
CA TYR A 25 2.10 -3.14 -3.56
C TYR A 25 1.37 -3.76 -4.74
N GLY A 26 1.95 -4.83 -5.28
CA GLY A 26 1.34 -5.65 -6.32
C GLY A 26 2.21 -6.86 -6.60
N PRO A 27 1.64 -8.08 -6.69
CA PRO A 27 2.37 -9.24 -7.19
C PRO A 27 2.64 -9.09 -8.70
N THR A 28 3.61 -9.86 -9.21
CA THR A 28 3.96 -9.87 -10.64
C THR A 28 2.74 -10.18 -11.52
N GLU A 29 1.92 -11.12 -11.08
CA GLU A 29 0.70 -11.61 -11.75
C GLU A 29 -0.40 -10.54 -11.85
N ALA A 30 -0.34 -9.48 -11.04
CA ALA A 30 -1.28 -8.35 -11.05
C ALA A 30 -0.67 -7.07 -11.64
N THR A 31 0.30 -7.20 -12.55
CA THR A 31 0.87 -6.09 -13.33
C THR A 31 1.57 -5.03 -12.47
N VAL A 32 2.53 -5.47 -11.64
CA VAL A 32 3.45 -4.62 -10.84
C VAL A 32 2.80 -3.91 -9.65
N THR A 33 1.66 -3.24 -9.81
CA THR A 33 0.99 -2.50 -8.72
C THR A 33 -0.50 -2.74 -8.76
N ALA A 34 -1.04 -3.16 -7.62
CA ALA A 34 -2.48 -3.37 -7.41
C ALA A 34 -3.04 -2.37 -6.38
N THR A 35 -2.24 -1.97 -5.39
CA THR A 35 -2.63 -1.04 -4.33
C THR A 35 -1.56 0.01 -4.07
N TRP A 36 -1.98 1.16 -3.52
CA TRP A 36 -1.07 2.24 -3.17
C TRP A 36 -1.57 3.08 -1.98
N GLN A 37 -0.62 3.70 -1.29
CA GLN A 37 -0.85 4.69 -0.23
C GLN A 37 0.11 5.86 -0.41
N GLU A 38 -0.36 7.08 -0.16
CA GLU A 38 0.54 8.21 0.07
C GLU A 38 1.09 8.15 1.50
N LEU A 39 2.41 8.19 1.63
CA LEU A 39 3.12 8.09 2.90
C LEU A 39 3.29 9.48 3.51
N LEU A 40 2.96 9.57 4.80
CA LEU A 40 3.08 10.79 5.59
C LEU A 40 3.84 10.47 6.88
N PRO A 41 4.76 11.35 7.34
CA PRO A 41 5.44 11.18 8.61
C PRO A 41 4.45 11.00 9.77
N GLY A 42 4.76 10.09 10.70
CA GLY A 42 3.91 9.80 11.87
C GLY A 42 2.60 9.06 11.56
N ARG A 43 2.30 8.71 10.30
CA ARG A 43 1.14 7.89 9.93
C ARG A 43 1.56 6.42 9.74
N PRO A 44 0.65 5.46 10.05
CA PRO A 44 0.90 4.06 9.75
C PRO A 44 1.11 3.81 8.25
N VAL A 45 2.10 2.99 7.94
CA VAL A 45 2.33 2.44 6.59
C VAL A 45 1.42 1.24 6.40
N THR A 46 0.62 1.24 5.34
CA THR A 46 -0.24 0.13 4.92
C THR A 46 -0.02 -0.18 3.44
N VAL A 47 -0.62 -1.26 2.93
CA VAL A 47 -0.67 -1.51 1.48
C VAL A 47 -1.62 -0.54 0.75
N GLY A 48 -2.38 0.27 1.50
CA GLY A 48 -3.21 1.34 0.99
C GLY A 48 -4.52 0.86 0.37
N ARG A 49 -4.93 1.54 -0.70
CA ARG A 49 -6.18 1.29 -1.42
C ARG A 49 -5.91 0.71 -2.81
N PRO A 50 -6.86 -0.02 -3.40
CA PRO A 50 -6.73 -0.50 -4.78
C PRO A 50 -6.53 0.64 -5.78
N LEU A 51 -5.82 0.36 -6.87
CA LEU A 51 -5.93 1.16 -8.09
C LEU A 51 -7.39 1.15 -8.59
N PRO A 52 -7.84 2.18 -9.33
CA PRO A 52 -9.22 2.26 -9.80
C PRO A 52 -9.70 1.06 -10.63
N THR A 53 -8.77 0.37 -11.29
CA THR A 53 -9.01 -0.82 -12.13
C THR A 53 -8.82 -2.14 -11.40
N CYS A 54 -8.50 -2.11 -10.10
CA CYS A 54 -8.22 -3.28 -9.27
C CYS A 54 -9.26 -3.41 -8.16
N SER A 55 -9.54 -4.66 -7.76
CA SER A 55 -10.35 -4.97 -6.59
C SER A 55 -9.52 -5.80 -5.61
N VAL A 56 -9.72 -5.54 -4.31
CA VAL A 56 -9.08 -6.30 -3.23
C VAL A 56 -10.17 -6.84 -2.33
N VAL A 57 -10.11 -8.14 -2.05
CA VAL A 57 -11.05 -8.84 -1.17
C VAL A 57 -10.25 -9.63 -0.15
N LEU A 58 -10.56 -9.45 1.13
CA LEU A 58 -10.03 -10.31 2.19
C LEU A 58 -10.98 -11.48 2.38
N LEU A 59 -10.45 -12.69 2.26
CA LEU A 59 -11.20 -13.92 2.43
C LEU A 59 -10.75 -14.63 3.72
N ASP A 60 -11.68 -15.23 4.44
CA ASP A 60 -11.34 -16.21 5.47
C ASP A 60 -10.98 -17.57 4.86
N GLU A 61 -10.62 -18.53 5.71
CA GLU A 61 -10.22 -19.89 5.29
C GLU A 61 -11.33 -20.63 4.53
N GLN A 62 -12.59 -20.26 4.76
CA GLN A 62 -13.76 -20.82 4.06
C GLN A 62 -14.11 -20.04 2.79
N ARG A 63 -13.23 -19.15 2.33
CA ARG A 63 -13.37 -18.29 1.14
C ARG A 63 -14.54 -17.30 1.21
N ARG A 64 -14.91 -16.86 2.42
CA ARG A 64 -15.97 -15.86 2.60
C ARG A 64 -15.37 -14.46 2.77
N PRO A 65 -15.95 -13.41 2.15
CA PRO A 65 -15.47 -12.05 2.31
C PRO A 65 -15.53 -11.55 3.76
N ARG A 66 -14.50 -10.80 4.17
CA ARG A 66 -14.42 -10.12 5.47
C ARG A 66 -14.10 -8.65 5.27
N ALA A 67 -14.61 -7.81 6.17
CA ALA A 67 -14.25 -6.40 6.21
C ALA A 67 -12.76 -6.25 6.51
N ALA A 68 -12.08 -5.38 5.75
CA ALA A 68 -10.75 -4.90 6.12
C ALA A 68 -10.85 -4.09 7.43
N ARG A 69 -9.89 -4.32 8.33
CA ARG A 69 -9.76 -3.60 9.61
C ARG A 69 -8.80 -2.43 9.46
#